data_AF-A0A7C5H9P1-F1
#
_entry.id   AF-A0A7C5H9P1-F1
#
_cell.length_a   1.000
_cell.length_b   1.000
_cell.length_c   1.000
_cell.angle_alpha   90.00
_cell.angle_beta   90.00
_cell.angle_gamma   90.00
#
_symmetry.space_group_name_H-M   'P 1'
#
loop_
_entity.id
_entity.type
_entity.pdbx_description
1 polymer ?
#
loop_
_entity_poly.entity_id
_entity_poly.type
_entity_poly.pdbx_seq_one_letter_code
_entity_poly.pdbx_strand_id
1 'polypeptide(L)'
;MTDRNKAFTLFELMVVVMIIGIVYALVLGRFNPKEHIKIVQLDSLRDILTQKHKEGQRLDLVLYDKCTKAALFINNAYQEKMDINLKPSLFQGIKVYKSDPFGHERKITFTPVIIGEKLKPVCFHFTVYPNGSASNYIVSQNERYYVFPPYFEDVNVTDSMEEALARYTHEKEKRITSYE
;
A
#
# COMPACT_ATOMS: atom_id res chain seq x y z
N MET A 1 7.41 -59.01 -6.55
CA MET A 1 6.83 -58.08 -5.56
C MET A 1 6.17 -56.99 -6.38
N THR A 2 4.88 -57.14 -6.64
CA THR A 2 4.17 -56.39 -7.69
C THR A 2 3.10 -55.56 -7.02
N ASP A 3 3.33 -54.25 -6.91
CA ASP A 3 2.36 -53.31 -6.37
C ASP A 3 1.14 -53.21 -7.30
N ARG A 4 -0.02 -53.61 -6.78
CA ARG A 4 -1.31 -53.36 -7.42
C ARG A 4 -1.66 -51.88 -7.22
N ASN A 5 -1.46 -51.09 -8.26
CA ASN A 5 -2.03 -49.75 -8.34
C ASN A 5 -3.56 -49.87 -8.32
N LYS A 6 -4.18 -49.60 -7.16
CA LYS A 6 -5.63 -49.52 -7.04
C LYS A 6 -6.08 -48.21 -7.69
N ALA A 7 -6.69 -48.31 -8.88
CA ALA A 7 -7.34 -47.18 -9.51
C ALA A 7 -8.58 -46.79 -8.69
N PHE A 8 -8.69 -45.51 -8.36
CA PHE A 8 -9.86 -44.94 -7.70
C PHE A 8 -11.12 -45.20 -8.53
N THR A 9 -12.21 -45.56 -7.87
CA THR A 9 -13.49 -45.73 -8.57
C THR A 9 -14.09 -44.35 -8.90
N LEU A 10 -14.81 -44.26 -10.02
CA LEU A 10 -15.43 -42.99 -10.47
C LEU A 10 -16.38 -42.42 -9.41
N PHE A 11 -17.06 -43.29 -8.68
CA PHE A 11 -17.92 -42.92 -7.56
C PHE A 11 -17.16 -42.30 -6.39
N GLU A 12 -16.02 -42.88 -6.02
CA GLU A 12 -15.17 -42.38 -4.94
C GLU A 12 -14.60 -40.99 -5.27
N LEU A 13 -14.22 -40.75 -6.53
CA LEU A 13 -13.80 -39.43 -7.00
C LEU A 13 -14.90 -38.38 -6.83
N MET A 14 -16.14 -38.71 -7.19
CA MET A 14 -17.28 -37.79 -7.10
C MET A 14 -17.57 -37.39 -5.64
N VAL A 15 -17.48 -38.35 -4.71
CA VAL A 15 -17.66 -38.09 -3.27
C VAL A 15 -16.57 -37.16 -2.74
N VAL A 16 -15.31 -37.38 -3.13
CA VAL A 16 -14.19 -36.53 -2.71
C VAL A 16 -14.38 -35.08 -3.18
N VAL A 17 -14.76 -34.86 -4.44
CA VAL A 17 -15.00 -33.51 -4.98
C VAL A 17 -16.15 -32.81 -4.25
N MET A 18 -17.22 -33.53 -3.91
CA MET A 18 -18.34 -32.99 -3.14
C MET A 18 -17.93 -32.59 -1.72
N ILE A 19 -17.16 -33.42 -1.02
CA ILE A 19 -16.67 -33.12 0.34
C ILE A 19 -15.75 -31.89 0.31
N ILE A 20 -14.82 -31.82 -0.65
CA ILE A 20 -13.95 -30.66 -0.82
C ILE A 20 -14.79 -29.39 -1.05
N GLY A 21 -15.81 -29.44 -1.91
CA GLY A 21 -16.71 -28.31 -2.14
C GLY A 21 -17.41 -27.81 -0.88
N ILE A 22 -17.90 -28.71 -0.03
CA ILE A 22 -18.55 -28.35 1.24
C ILE A 22 -17.56 -27.73 2.22
N VAL A 23 -16.35 -28.30 2.33
CA VAL A 23 -15.29 -27.75 3.18
C VAL A 23 -14.91 -26.34 2.74
N TYR A 24 -14.74 -26.11 1.43
CA TYR A 24 -14.45 -24.79 0.89
C TYR A 24 -15.58 -23.79 1.15
N ALA A 25 -16.84 -24.18 0.98
CA ALA A 25 -17.98 -23.32 1.26
C ALA A 25 -18.07 -22.93 2.74
N LEU A 26 -17.77 -23.85 3.66
CA LEU A 26 -17.74 -23.57 5.10
C LEU A 26 -16.58 -22.65 5.49
N VAL A 27 -15.40 -22.81 4.88
CA VAL A 27 -14.25 -21.93 5.10
C VAL A 27 -14.57 -20.51 4.60
N LEU A 28 -15.08 -20.37 3.37
CA LEU A 28 -15.45 -19.08 2.79
C LEU A 28 -16.61 -18.40 3.55
N GLY A 29 -17.59 -19.17 4.03
CA GLY A 29 -18.71 -18.65 4.82
C GLY A 29 -18.32 -18.12 6.21
N ARG A 30 -17.13 -18.48 6.73
CA ARG A 30 -16.57 -17.92 7.97
C ARG A 30 -15.64 -16.74 7.76
N PHE A 31 -15.22 -16.47 6.52
CA PHE A 31 -14.60 -15.19 6.17
C PHE A 31 -15.68 -14.12 6.15
N ASN A 32 -16.00 -13.64 7.34
CA ASN A 32 -16.69 -12.38 7.53
C ASN A 32 -15.56 -11.35 7.70
N PRO A 33 -15.11 -10.64 6.65
CA PRO A 33 -14.26 -9.48 6.85
C PRO A 33 -15.13 -8.40 7.50
N LYS A 34 -15.48 -8.60 8.77
CA LYS A 34 -15.91 -7.51 9.62
C LYS A 34 -14.76 -6.52 9.54
N GLU A 35 -15.07 -5.37 8.96
CA GLU A 35 -14.20 -4.20 8.88
C GLU A 35 -13.70 -3.89 10.29
N HIS A 36 -12.59 -4.51 10.68
CA HIS A 36 -11.76 -3.94 11.70
C HIS A 36 -11.30 -2.64 11.07
N ILE A 37 -11.85 -1.52 11.56
CA ILE A 37 -11.45 -0.18 11.18
C ILE A 37 -9.97 -0.07 11.57
N LYS A 38 -9.08 -0.50 10.68
CA LYS A 38 -7.63 -0.45 10.88
C LYS A 38 -7.29 1.03 10.94
N ILE A 39 -6.78 1.46 12.10
CA ILE A 39 -6.21 2.80 12.23
C ILE A 39 -5.09 2.87 11.20
N VAL A 40 -5.17 3.84 10.30
CA VAL A 40 -4.20 3.95 9.20
C VAL A 40 -2.84 4.29 9.78
N GLN A 41 -1.93 3.34 9.68
CA GLN A 41 -0.49 3.47 9.93
C GLN A 41 0.26 3.57 8.59
N LEU A 42 1.54 3.96 8.62
CA LEU A 42 2.34 4.14 7.39
C LEU A 42 2.38 2.88 6.51
N ASP A 43 2.54 1.70 7.11
CA ASP A 43 2.58 0.41 6.42
C ASP A 43 1.23 0.04 5.75
N SER A 44 0.12 0.27 6.45
CA SER A 44 -1.24 0.00 5.95
C SER A 44 -1.81 1.09 5.04
N LEU A 45 -1.13 2.24 4.94
CA LEU A 45 -1.66 3.43 4.29
C LEU A 45 -2.03 3.16 2.83
N ARG A 46 -1.12 2.51 2.10
CA ARG A 46 -1.35 2.23 0.70
C ARG A 46 -2.53 1.30 0.53
N ASP A 47 -2.59 0.20 1.26
CA ASP A 47 -3.65 -0.79 1.08
C ASP A 47 -5.04 -0.17 1.29
N ILE A 48 -5.16 0.72 2.27
CA ILE A 48 -6.41 1.44 2.55
C ILE A 48 -6.76 2.41 1.42
N LEU A 49 -5.79 3.12 0.87
CA LEU A 49 -6.02 4.02 -0.27
C LEU A 49 -6.33 3.26 -1.56
N THR A 50 -5.65 2.15 -1.82
CA THR A 50 -5.88 1.28 -2.97
C THR A 50 -7.25 0.61 -2.89
N GLN A 51 -7.73 0.23 -1.71
CA GLN A 51 -9.10 -0.28 -1.53
C GLN A 51 -10.17 0.76 -1.87
N LYS A 52 -9.89 2.05 -1.65
CA LYS A 52 -10.80 3.15 -2.02
C LYS A 52 -10.60 3.65 -3.45
N HIS A 53 -9.51 3.25 -4.12
CA HIS A 53 -9.21 3.62 -5.49
C HIS A 53 -10.16 2.93 -6.46
N LYS A 54 -10.79 3.73 -7.34
CA LYS A 54 -11.53 3.21 -8.50
C LYS A 54 -10.69 3.41 -9.74
N GLU A 55 -10.79 2.49 -10.69
CA GLU A 55 -10.08 2.57 -11.95
C GLU A 55 -10.30 3.93 -12.64
N GLY A 56 -9.22 4.53 -13.14
CA GLY A 56 -9.24 5.85 -13.77
C GLY A 56 -9.25 7.03 -12.80
N GLN A 57 -9.28 6.81 -11.47
CA GLN A 57 -9.26 7.90 -10.49
C GLN A 57 -7.85 8.18 -9.96
N ARG A 58 -7.56 9.45 -9.71
CA ARG A 58 -6.38 9.85 -8.94
C ARG A 58 -6.79 10.11 -7.49
N LEU A 59 -6.13 9.47 -6.54
CA LEU A 59 -6.29 9.74 -5.11
C LEU A 59 -5.02 10.40 -4.57
N ASP A 60 -5.15 11.53 -3.90
CA ASP A 60 -4.05 12.17 -3.20
C ASP A 60 -4.39 12.29 -1.70
N LEU A 61 -3.59 11.65 -0.85
CA LEU A 61 -3.61 11.90 0.59
C LEU A 61 -2.50 12.90 0.93
N VAL A 62 -2.89 13.98 1.59
CA VAL A 62 -1.98 15.08 1.96
C VAL A 62 -2.05 15.32 3.46
N LEU A 63 -0.89 15.29 4.12
CA LEU A 63 -0.75 15.71 5.52
C LEU A 63 -0.19 17.14 5.57
N TYR A 64 -0.86 18.00 6.32
CA TYR A 64 -0.55 19.42 6.42
C TYR A 64 -0.65 19.90 7.86
N ASP A 65 -0.30 21.18 8.09
CA ASP A 65 -0.38 21.82 9.42
C ASP A 65 0.48 21.07 10.46
N LYS A 66 1.79 20.99 10.21
CA LYS A 66 2.75 20.21 11.03
C LYS A 66 2.36 18.73 11.16
N CYS A 67 1.75 18.18 10.11
CA CYS A 67 1.35 16.79 9.98
C CYS A 67 0.28 16.39 11.02
N THR A 68 -0.49 17.37 11.50
CA THR A 68 -1.59 17.15 12.46
C THR A 68 -2.96 17.06 11.78
N LYS A 69 -3.04 17.45 10.51
CA LYS A 69 -4.25 17.38 9.69
C LYS A 69 -4.00 16.62 8.42
N ALA A 70 -5.06 16.03 7.88
CA ALA A 70 -5.05 15.30 6.64
C ALA A 70 -6.16 15.80 5.70
N ALA A 71 -5.90 15.76 4.41
CA ALA A 71 -6.87 16.04 3.35
C ALA A 71 -6.78 14.94 2.30
N LEU A 72 -7.94 14.53 1.77
CA LEU A 72 -8.04 13.60 0.67
C LEU A 72 -8.55 14.36 -0.56
N PHE A 73 -7.89 14.16 -1.69
CA PHE A 73 -8.34 14.67 -2.97
C PHE A 73 -8.64 13.50 -3.91
N ILE A 74 -9.75 13.60 -4.62
CA ILE A 74 -10.13 12.65 -5.67
C ILE A 74 -10.18 13.45 -6.96
N ASN A 75 -9.36 13.08 -7.95
CA ASN A 75 -9.22 13.82 -9.21
C ASN A 75 -8.96 15.32 -8.98
N ASN A 76 -8.07 15.64 -8.04
CA ASN A 76 -7.73 16.99 -7.58
C ASN A 76 -8.86 17.77 -6.87
N ALA A 77 -10.03 17.16 -6.66
CA ALA A 77 -11.12 17.78 -5.91
C ALA A 77 -11.02 17.41 -4.42
N TYR A 78 -10.94 18.43 -3.57
CA TYR A 78 -10.92 18.28 -2.11
C TYR A 78 -12.19 17.60 -1.60
N GLN A 79 -12.03 16.59 -0.75
CA GLN A 79 -13.13 15.90 -0.10
C GLN A 79 -13.28 16.40 1.34
N GLU A 80 -14.38 17.10 1.63
CA GLU A 80 -14.67 17.61 2.98
C GLU A 80 -14.86 16.49 4.01
N LYS A 81 -15.42 15.36 3.58
CA LYS A 81 -15.64 14.19 4.43
C LYS A 81 -14.60 13.13 4.07
N MET A 82 -13.61 12.99 4.94
CA MET A 82 -12.63 11.90 4.86
C MET A 82 -13.19 10.67 5.58
N ASP A 83 -13.57 9.65 4.83
CA ASP A 83 -14.01 8.35 5.36
C ASP A 83 -12.82 7.40 5.61
N ILE A 84 -11.73 7.95 6.14
CA ILE A 84 -10.51 7.20 6.45
C ILE A 84 -10.21 7.46 7.93
N ASN A 85 -10.15 6.40 8.73
CA ASN A 85 -9.76 6.49 10.14
C ASN A 85 -8.25 6.69 10.29
N LEU A 86 -7.80 7.87 9.88
CA LEU A 86 -6.42 8.31 9.93
C LEU A 86 -6.22 9.12 11.22
N LYS A 87 -5.19 8.76 11.99
CA LYS A 87 -4.72 9.57 13.12
C LYS A 87 -3.45 10.30 12.70
N PRO A 88 -3.49 11.60 12.34
CA PRO A 88 -2.32 12.33 11.88
C PRO A 88 -1.17 12.37 12.91
N SER A 89 -1.48 12.22 14.20
CA SER A 89 -0.48 12.06 15.26
C SER A 89 0.48 10.89 15.02
N LEU A 90 0.05 9.84 14.31
CA LEU A 90 0.89 8.69 13.94
C LEU A 90 1.87 9.01 12.81
N PHE A 91 1.79 10.19 12.21
CA PHE A 91 2.63 10.63 11.09
C PHE A 91 3.53 11.82 11.48
N GLN A 92 3.72 12.04 12.78
CA GLN A 92 4.65 13.05 13.26
C GLN A 92 6.11 12.61 13.03
N GLY A 93 6.99 13.59 12.80
CA GLY A 93 8.43 13.35 12.64
C GLY A 93 8.84 12.68 11.32
N ILE A 94 7.91 12.48 10.39
CA ILE A 94 8.20 11.82 9.12
C ILE A 94 9.19 12.63 8.27
N LYS A 95 10.13 11.93 7.65
CA LYS A 95 11.04 12.47 6.64
C LYS A 95 10.96 11.60 5.40
N VAL A 96 10.80 12.22 4.24
CA VAL A 96 10.64 11.50 2.97
C VAL A 96 11.90 11.63 2.13
N TYR A 97 12.29 10.54 1.49
CA TYR A 97 13.49 10.43 0.67
C TYR A 97 13.19 9.69 -0.64
N LYS A 98 14.06 9.92 -1.63
CA LYS A 98 14.21 9.08 -2.83
C LYS A 98 15.69 8.85 -3.08
N SER A 99 16.02 7.78 -3.80
CA SER A 99 17.34 7.64 -4.41
C SER A 99 17.55 8.70 -5.49
N ASP A 100 18.72 9.32 -5.49
CA ASP A 100 19.21 10.12 -6.61
C ASP A 100 19.78 9.19 -7.74
N PRO A 101 20.26 9.75 -8.87
CA PRO A 101 20.85 8.95 -9.95
C PRO A 101 22.14 8.20 -9.56
N PHE A 102 22.81 8.59 -8.48
CA PHE A 102 24.05 7.99 -8.00
C PHE A 102 23.83 6.97 -6.87
N GLY A 103 22.58 6.75 -6.46
CA GLY A 103 22.23 5.79 -5.40
C GLY A 103 22.21 6.40 -4.00
N HIS A 104 22.38 7.72 -3.85
CA HIS A 104 22.35 8.39 -2.55
C HIS A 104 20.93 8.82 -2.16
N GLU A 105 20.69 8.93 -0.86
CA GLU A 105 19.44 9.46 -0.36
C GLU A 105 19.31 10.96 -0.62
N ARG A 106 18.17 11.35 -1.19
CA ARG A 106 17.79 12.74 -1.38
C ARG A 106 16.47 13.00 -0.66
N LYS A 107 16.51 13.91 0.32
CA LYS A 107 15.31 14.35 1.03
C LYS A 107 14.37 15.09 0.08
N ILE A 108 13.07 14.79 0.19
CA ILE A 108 12.01 15.40 -0.60
C ILE A 108 11.27 16.44 0.22
N THR A 109 11.01 17.57 -0.43
CA THR A 109 10.07 18.58 0.05
C THR A 109 8.88 18.63 -0.90
N PHE A 110 7.68 18.65 -0.34
CA PHE A 110 6.44 18.70 -1.11
C PHE A 110 6.03 20.15 -1.36
N THR A 111 5.43 20.39 -2.52
CA THR A 111 4.83 21.68 -2.85
C THR A 111 3.63 21.94 -1.93
N PRO A 112 3.44 23.16 -1.42
CA PRO A 112 2.24 23.53 -0.68
C PRO A 112 0.96 23.29 -1.49
N VAL A 113 -0.14 22.91 -0.84
CA VAL A 113 -1.45 22.70 -1.47
C VAL A 113 -2.46 23.75 -1.02
N ILE A 114 -3.45 24.01 -1.85
CA ILE A 114 -4.57 24.88 -1.50
C ILE A 114 -5.66 24.02 -0.84
N ILE A 115 -6.04 24.38 0.39
CA ILE A 115 -7.14 23.74 1.13
C ILE A 115 -8.08 24.85 1.57
N GLY A 116 -9.32 24.82 1.05
CA GLY A 116 -10.21 25.97 1.09
C GLY A 116 -9.60 27.14 0.32
N GLU A 117 -9.41 28.28 0.99
CA GLU A 117 -8.84 29.50 0.39
C GLU A 117 -7.40 29.77 0.81
N LYS A 118 -6.73 28.82 1.48
CA LYS A 118 -5.39 29.03 2.06
C LYS A 118 -4.36 28.06 1.50
N LEU A 119 -3.19 28.58 1.18
CA LEU A 119 -2.01 27.77 0.87
C LEU A 119 -1.48 27.14 2.17
N LYS A 120 -1.30 25.81 2.18
CA LYS A 120 -0.89 25.04 3.34
C LYS A 120 0.42 24.29 3.04
N PRO A 121 1.45 24.41 3.89
CA PRO A 121 2.66 23.61 3.75
C PRO A 121 2.35 22.14 4.00
N VAL A 122 2.94 21.28 3.16
CA VAL A 122 2.71 19.84 3.15
C VAL A 122 3.89 19.13 3.80
N CYS A 123 3.58 18.26 4.76
CA CYS A 123 4.57 17.35 5.34
C CYS A 123 4.78 16.11 4.46
N PHE A 124 3.67 15.60 3.92
CA PHE A 124 3.62 14.32 3.25
C PHE A 124 2.50 14.31 2.22
N HIS A 125 2.82 13.78 1.06
CA HIS A 125 1.89 13.65 -0.05
C HIS A 125 2.06 12.25 -0.63
N PHE A 126 1.00 11.46 -0.57
CA PHE A 126 0.94 10.14 -1.16
C PHE A 126 -0.14 10.11 -2.25
N THR A 127 0.22 9.63 -3.43
CA THR A 127 -0.68 9.56 -4.58
C THR A 127 -0.92 8.09 -4.95
N VAL A 128 -2.17 7.74 -5.24
CA VAL A 128 -2.53 6.59 -6.07
C VAL A 128 -2.98 7.13 -7.43
N TYR A 129 -2.27 6.74 -8.48
CA TYR A 129 -2.47 7.21 -9.84
C TYR A 129 -3.58 6.41 -10.54
N PRO A 130 -4.20 6.94 -11.62
CA PRO A 130 -5.29 6.28 -12.35
C PRO A 130 -5.00 4.86 -12.85
N ASN A 131 -3.73 4.53 -13.07
CA ASN A 131 -3.27 3.20 -13.48
C ASN A 131 -3.08 2.24 -12.29
N GLY A 132 -3.50 2.61 -11.08
CA GLY A 132 -3.32 1.85 -9.85
C GLY A 132 -1.92 1.89 -9.25
N SER A 133 -0.94 2.52 -9.93
CA SER A 133 0.38 2.72 -9.33
C SER A 133 0.31 3.74 -8.19
N ALA A 134 1.23 3.65 -7.25
CA ALA A 134 1.32 4.55 -6.11
C ALA A 134 2.62 5.34 -6.11
N SER A 135 2.67 6.39 -5.31
CA SER A 135 3.90 7.13 -5.07
C SER A 135 4.97 6.24 -4.47
N ASN A 136 6.16 6.27 -5.07
CA ASN A 136 7.33 5.54 -4.59
C ASN A 136 8.23 6.44 -3.73
N TYR A 137 8.43 6.07 -2.47
CA TYR A 137 9.25 6.83 -1.51
C TYR A 137 9.93 5.91 -0.48
N ILE A 138 10.97 6.43 0.15
CA ILE A 138 11.45 5.96 1.45
C ILE A 138 10.96 6.94 2.51
N VAL A 139 10.25 6.48 3.53
CA VAL A 139 9.77 7.31 4.63
C VAL A 139 10.47 6.90 5.91
N SER A 140 11.14 7.82 6.59
CA SER A 140 11.76 7.59 7.88
C SER A 140 10.86 8.10 9.01
N GLN A 141 10.63 7.27 10.02
CA GLN A 141 9.90 7.62 11.22
C GLN A 141 10.36 6.74 12.40
N ASN A 142 10.61 7.35 13.56
CA ASN A 142 10.98 6.63 14.80
C ASN A 142 12.09 5.60 14.58
N GLU A 143 13.16 6.01 13.89
CA GLU A 143 14.34 5.17 13.58
C GLU A 143 14.06 3.98 12.64
N ARG A 144 12.85 3.89 12.07
CA ARG A 144 12.49 2.92 11.03
C ARG A 144 12.36 3.58 9.67
N TYR A 145 12.55 2.78 8.63
CA TYR A 145 12.45 3.19 7.24
C TYR A 145 11.43 2.32 6.51
N TYR A 146 10.44 2.97 5.93
CA TYR A 146 9.33 2.38 5.19
C TYR A 146 9.56 2.62 3.70
N VAL A 147 9.77 1.57 2.93
CA VAL A 147 9.92 1.63 1.47
C VAL A 147 8.55 1.37 0.86
N PHE A 148 8.02 2.38 0.18
CA PHE A 148 6.73 2.33 -0.50
C PHE A 148 6.94 1.96 -1.97
N PRO A 149 6.68 0.71 -2.39
CA PRO A 149 6.80 0.35 -3.79
C PRO A 149 5.68 0.98 -4.63
N PRO A 150 5.94 1.23 -5.93
CA PRO A 150 4.97 1.85 -6.82
C PRO A 150 3.80 0.95 -7.22
N TYR A 151 3.86 -0.37 -6.96
CA TYR A 151 2.83 -1.34 -7.34
C TYR A 151 2.48 -2.27 -6.16
N PHE A 152 1.75 -3.35 -6.44
CA PHE A 152 1.08 -4.27 -5.50
C PHE A 152 1.99 -5.09 -4.54
N GLU A 153 3.20 -4.61 -4.20
CA GLU A 153 4.14 -5.28 -3.28
C GLU A 153 4.02 -4.69 -1.88
N ASP A 154 4.03 -5.43 -0.77
CA ASP A 154 3.84 -4.81 0.57
C ASP A 154 4.90 -3.74 0.94
N VAL A 155 4.54 -2.80 1.82
CA VAL A 155 5.48 -1.79 2.33
C VAL A 155 6.59 -2.50 3.12
N ASN A 156 7.83 -2.37 2.64
CA ASN A 156 8.98 -2.98 3.31
C ASN A 156 9.44 -2.09 4.47
N VAL A 157 9.59 -2.66 5.67
CA VAL A 157 10.08 -1.96 6.86
C VAL A 157 11.49 -2.44 7.17
N THR A 158 12.40 -1.49 7.35
CA THR A 158 13.82 -1.75 7.64
C THR A 158 14.30 -0.85 8.78
N ASP A 159 15.37 -1.26 9.45
CA ASP A 159 15.95 -0.53 10.58
C ASP A 159 17.09 0.42 10.16
N SER A 160 17.51 0.39 8.88
CA SER A 160 18.61 1.22 8.37
C SER A 160 18.29 1.87 7.03
N MET A 161 18.81 3.09 6.83
CA MET A 161 18.67 3.81 5.56
C MET A 161 19.33 3.05 4.40
N GLU A 162 20.48 2.41 4.66
CA GLU A 162 21.23 1.65 3.67
C GLU A 162 20.42 0.48 3.12
N GLU A 163 19.79 -0.32 4.00
CA GLU A 163 18.92 -1.41 3.58
C GLU A 163 17.68 -0.89 2.82
N ALA A 164 17.10 0.22 3.28
CA ALA A 164 15.97 0.86 2.60
C ALA A 164 16.34 1.32 1.18
N LEU A 165 17.52 1.91 0.99
CA LEU A 165 18.02 2.34 -0.32
C LEU A 165 18.30 1.14 -1.23
N ALA A 166 18.90 0.07 -0.71
CA ALA A 166 19.16 -1.15 -1.46
C ALA A 166 17.85 -1.75 -1.99
N ARG A 167 16.82 -1.85 -1.13
CA ARG A 167 15.48 -2.33 -1.52
C ARG A 167 14.81 -1.41 -2.54
N TYR A 168 14.82 -0.11 -2.29
CA TYR A 168 14.25 0.89 -3.20
C TYR A 168 14.90 0.83 -4.60
N THR A 169 16.21 0.61 -4.66
CA THR A 169 16.96 0.52 -5.91
C THR A 169 16.67 -0.77 -6.66
N HIS A 170 16.65 -1.90 -5.96
CA HIS A 170 16.29 -3.18 -6.56
C HIS A 170 14.85 -3.18 -7.12
N GLU A 171 13.90 -2.56 -6.42
CA GLU A 171 12.53 -2.35 -6.95
C GLU A 171 12.53 -1.48 -8.22
N LYS A 172 13.41 -0.49 -8.32
CA LYS A 172 13.54 0.35 -9.52
C LYS A 172 14.09 -0.45 -10.70
N GLU A 173 15.06 -1.34 -10.47
CA GLU A 173 15.70 -2.15 -11.51
C GLU A 173 14.76 -3.21 -12.08
N LYS A 174 13.95 -3.88 -11.25
CA LYS A 174 12.88 -4.80 -11.72
C LYS A 174 11.96 -4.15 -12.76
N ARG A 175 11.72 -2.84 -12.66
CA ARG A 175 10.88 -2.08 -13.61
C ARG A 175 11.55 -1.90 -14.97
N ILE A 176 12.88 -1.86 -15.03
CA ILE A 176 13.59 -1.69 -16.31
C ILE A 176 13.48 -2.98 -17.12
N THR A 177 13.59 -4.13 -16.46
CA THR A 177 13.60 -5.44 -17.11
C THR A 177 12.21 -6.00 -17.44
N SER A 178 11.13 -5.46 -16.86
CA SER A 178 9.76 -5.94 -17.11
C SER A 178 9.08 -5.31 -18.35
N TYR A 179 9.77 -4.43 -19.06
CA TYR A 179 9.29 -3.76 -20.27
C TYR A 179 10.08 -4.17 -21.54
N GLU A 180 10.90 -5.22 -21.46
CA GLU A 180 11.48 -5.94 -22.62
C GLU A 180 10.66 -7.22 -22.87
#